data_AF-A0A327H990-F1
#
_entry.id   AF-A0A327H990-F1
#
_cell.length_a   1.000
_cell.length_b   1.000
_cell.length_c   1.000
_cell.angle_alpha   90.00
_cell.angle_beta   90.00
_cell.angle_gamma   90.00
#
_symmetry.space_group_name_H-M   'P 1'
#
loop_
_entity.id
_entity.type
_entity.pdbx_description
1 polymer ?
#
loop_
_entity_poly.entity_id
_entity_poly.type
_entity_poly.pdbx_seq_one_letter_code
_entity_poly.pdbx_strand_id
1 'polypeptide(L)'
;MEPFNQLDLAMREWARRFLRHSEIFTQSPTIISDKILSLHLYFNDNAPSQFSEILQSINVQESILLYSNDILIGQVGGEIIDDLTSVYIPTDNIFDKWDELDKIIRELIHAGYPGCVGCGGPGSEEAWDENKNREYIMKHSTE
;
A
#
# COMPACT_ATOMS: atom_id res chain seq x y z
N MET A 1 7.83 21.95 6.11
CA MET A 1 7.30 20.64 5.70
C MET A 1 6.10 20.43 6.58
N GLU A 2 4.89 20.49 6.02
CA GLU A 2 3.66 20.18 6.79
C GLU A 2 3.82 18.77 7.39
N PRO A 3 3.39 18.53 8.64
CA PRO A 3 3.36 17.18 9.18
C PRO A 3 2.50 16.31 8.28
N PHE A 4 3.00 15.14 7.88
CA PHE A 4 2.20 14.16 7.17
C PHE A 4 0.97 13.83 8.01
N ASN A 5 -0.21 13.90 7.40
CA ASN A 5 -1.42 13.44 8.08
C ASN A 5 -1.35 11.90 8.22
N GLN A 6 -2.13 11.32 9.14
CA GLN A 6 -2.08 9.87 9.39
C GLN A 6 -2.50 9.03 8.17
N LEU A 7 -3.36 9.56 7.30
CA LEU A 7 -3.71 8.89 6.05
C LEU A 7 -2.51 8.77 5.11
N ASP A 8 -1.70 9.82 4.98
CA ASP A 8 -0.48 9.80 4.18
C ASP A 8 0.54 8.79 4.73
N LEU A 9 0.65 8.68 6.05
CA LEU A 9 1.52 7.69 6.70
C LEU A 9 1.03 6.25 6.42
N ALA A 10 -0.29 6.02 6.47
CA ALA A 10 -0.89 4.74 6.10
C ALA A 10 -0.62 4.39 4.64
N MET A 11 -0.79 5.35 3.73
CA MET A 11 -0.48 5.18 2.31
C MET A 11 1.00 4.83 2.07
N ARG A 12 1.91 5.49 2.78
CA ARG A 12 3.34 5.18 2.70
C ARG A 12 3.68 3.81 3.28
N GLU A 13 3.07 3.39 4.38
CA GLU A 13 3.27 2.03 4.90
C GLU A 13 2.69 0.97 3.95
N TRP A 14 1.51 1.19 3.38
CA TRP A 14 0.95 0.29 2.35
C TRP A 14 1.89 0.16 1.15
N ALA A 15 2.41 1.28 0.64
CA ALA A 15 3.37 1.31 -0.45
C ALA A 15 4.68 0.56 -0.11
N ARG A 16 5.19 0.74 1.11
CA ARG A 16 6.36 -0.01 1.60
C ARG A 16 6.11 -1.51 1.66
N ARG A 17 4.93 -1.92 2.12
CA ARG A 17 4.51 -3.32 2.13
C ARG A 17 4.39 -3.89 0.72
N PHE A 18 3.82 -3.16 -0.22
CA PHE A 18 3.77 -3.57 -1.62
C PHE A 18 5.16 -3.88 -2.20
N LEU A 19 6.18 -3.09 -1.84
CA LEU A 19 7.53 -3.21 -2.41
C LEU A 19 8.48 -4.18 -1.67
N ARG A 20 8.31 -4.41 -0.36
CA ARG A 20 9.30 -5.13 0.46
C ARG A 20 9.16 -6.65 0.47
N HIS A 21 8.02 -7.17 0.02
CA HIS A 21 7.72 -8.61 0.08
C HIS A 21 8.11 -9.27 -1.25
N SER A 22 8.83 -10.39 -1.18
CA SER A 22 9.30 -11.12 -2.37
C SER A 22 8.16 -11.82 -3.12
N GLU A 23 7.05 -12.11 -2.43
CA GLU A 23 5.83 -12.66 -3.01
C GLU A 23 4.64 -11.90 -2.45
N ILE A 24 3.82 -11.37 -3.35
CA ILE A 24 2.58 -10.67 -3.03
C ILE A 24 1.40 -11.23 -3.82
N PHE A 25 0.23 -11.21 -3.22
CA PHE A 25 -1.04 -11.50 -3.87
C PHE A 25 -1.97 -10.32 -3.75
N THR A 26 -2.69 -10.00 -4.83
CA THR A 26 -3.64 -8.89 -4.84
C THR A 26 -5.04 -9.34 -5.25
N GLN A 27 -6.05 -8.75 -4.60
CA GLN A 27 -7.44 -8.85 -5.03
C GLN A 27 -7.99 -7.44 -5.27
N SER A 28 -8.46 -7.18 -6.48
CA SER A 28 -8.98 -5.85 -6.85
C SER A 28 -9.87 -5.92 -8.08
N PRO A 29 -10.64 -4.86 -8.40
CA PRO A 29 -11.34 -4.76 -9.67
C PRO A 29 -10.40 -4.80 -10.87
N THR A 30 -10.87 -5.32 -12.01
CA THR A 30 -10.06 -5.55 -13.22
C THR A 30 -9.19 -4.37 -13.62
N ILE A 31 -9.76 -3.16 -13.67
CA ILE A 31 -9.04 -1.94 -14.08
C ILE A 31 -7.87 -1.63 -13.13
N ILE A 32 -8.05 -1.84 -11.84
CA ILE A 32 -7.00 -1.63 -10.84
C ILE A 32 -5.97 -2.76 -10.89
N SER A 33 -6.41 -4.00 -11.11
CA SER A 33 -5.53 -5.17 -11.26
C SER A 33 -4.51 -4.96 -12.38
N ASP A 34 -4.93 -4.45 -13.54
CA ASP A 34 -4.03 -4.11 -14.65
C ASP A 34 -3.00 -3.03 -14.27
N LYS A 35 -3.44 -1.99 -13.55
CA LYS A 35 -2.54 -0.93 -13.06
C LYS A 35 -1.53 -1.46 -12.05
N ILE A 36 -1.96 -2.29 -11.09
CA ILE A 36 -1.09 -2.96 -10.10
C ILE A 36 -0.01 -3.76 -10.82
N LEU A 37 -0.40 -4.58 -11.81
CA LEU A 37 0.54 -5.42 -12.55
C LEU A 37 1.56 -4.55 -13.30
N SER A 38 1.10 -3.49 -13.97
CA SER A 38 2.00 -2.57 -14.66
C SER A 38 3.00 -1.90 -13.72
N LEU A 39 2.59 -1.52 -12.52
CA LEU A 39 3.46 -0.91 -11.52
C LEU A 39 4.45 -1.93 -10.93
N HIS A 40 4.01 -3.16 -10.68
CA HIS A 40 4.87 -4.24 -10.21
C HIS A 40 5.95 -4.62 -11.23
N LEU A 41 5.60 -4.73 -12.52
CA LEU A 41 6.57 -4.96 -13.59
C LEU A 41 7.58 -3.81 -13.68
N TYR A 42 7.09 -2.57 -13.60
CA TYR A 42 7.94 -1.39 -13.53
C TYR A 42 8.92 -1.44 -12.34
N PHE A 43 8.47 -1.89 -11.16
CA PHE A 43 9.35 -2.08 -10.01
C PHE A 43 10.45 -3.10 -10.30
N ASN A 44 10.11 -4.28 -10.80
CA ASN A 44 11.09 -5.32 -11.12
C ASN A 44 12.13 -4.87 -12.15
N ASP A 45 11.74 -4.04 -13.12
CA ASP A 45 12.67 -3.47 -14.11
C ASP A 45 13.64 -2.45 -13.50
N ASN A 46 13.20 -1.67 -12.51
CA ASN A 46 13.98 -0.58 -11.91
C ASN A 46 14.77 -1.01 -10.67
N ALA A 47 14.36 -2.08 -10.00
CA ALA A 47 15.00 -2.62 -8.80
C ALA A 47 15.22 -4.14 -8.92
N PRO A 48 15.98 -4.62 -9.93
CA PRO A 48 16.11 -6.06 -10.20
C PRO A 48 16.76 -6.85 -9.05
N SER A 49 17.53 -6.18 -8.19
CA SER A 49 18.11 -6.79 -6.98
C SER A 49 17.08 -7.03 -5.85
N GLN A 50 15.87 -6.48 -5.99
CA GLN A 50 14.75 -6.58 -5.05
C GLN A 50 13.54 -7.25 -5.69
N PHE A 51 13.78 -8.11 -6.69
CA PHE A 51 12.73 -8.78 -7.47
C PHE A 51 11.66 -9.41 -6.59
N SER A 52 10.40 -9.20 -6.98
CA SER A 52 9.23 -9.85 -6.37
C SER A 52 8.35 -10.53 -7.41
N GLU A 53 7.58 -11.52 -6.96
CA GLU A 53 6.51 -12.16 -7.72
C GLU A 53 5.15 -11.61 -7.31
N ILE A 54 4.22 -11.53 -8.27
CA ILE A 54 2.85 -11.12 -8.03
C ILE A 54 1.85 -12.15 -8.56
N LEU A 55 0.88 -12.49 -7.71
CA LEU A 55 -0.34 -13.17 -8.09
C LEU A 55 -1.53 -12.20 -8.00
N GLN A 56 -2.51 -12.38 -8.88
CA GLN A 56 -3.69 -11.50 -8.95
C GLN A 56 -4.97 -12.30 -9.00
N SER A 57 -6.01 -11.79 -8.36
CA SER A 57 -7.39 -12.22 -8.56
C SER A 57 -8.31 -11.01 -8.67
N ILE A 58 -9.42 -11.20 -9.37
CA ILE A 58 -10.42 -10.15 -9.53
C ILE A 58 -11.48 -10.29 -8.44
N ASN A 59 -11.83 -9.18 -7.81
CA ASN A 59 -13.02 -9.08 -6.96
C ASN A 59 -14.02 -8.06 -7.55
N VAL A 60 -15.27 -8.12 -7.09
CA VAL A 60 -16.34 -7.19 -7.50
C VAL A 60 -16.54 -6.04 -6.51
N GLN A 61 -15.75 -6.02 -5.44
CA GLN A 61 -15.84 -5.03 -4.39
C GLN A 61 -14.98 -3.82 -4.76
N GLU A 62 -15.36 -2.63 -4.33
CA GLU A 62 -14.53 -1.44 -4.45
C GLU A 62 -13.44 -1.43 -3.37
N SER A 63 -12.57 -2.45 -3.42
CA SER A 63 -11.45 -2.59 -2.50
C SER A 63 -10.21 -3.16 -3.18
N ILE A 64 -9.05 -2.82 -2.63
CA ILE A 64 -7.75 -3.39 -3.01
C ILE A 64 -7.22 -4.12 -1.78
N LEU A 65 -7.07 -5.44 -1.89
CA LEU A 65 -6.51 -6.28 -0.84
C LEU A 65 -5.11 -6.73 -1.25
N LEU A 66 -4.16 -6.59 -0.33
CA LEU A 66 -2.77 -6.97 -0.50
C LEU A 66 -2.41 -8.03 0.53
N TYR A 67 -1.86 -9.13 0.05
CA TYR A 67 -1.48 -10.28 0.85
C TYR A 67 -0.01 -10.62 0.67
N SER A 68 0.59 -11.21 1.71
CA SER A 68 1.87 -11.91 1.63
C SER A 68 1.79 -13.14 2.53
N ASN A 69 2.18 -14.32 2.03
CA ASN A 69 2.07 -15.60 2.75
C ASN A 69 0.66 -15.86 3.34
N ASP A 70 -0.38 -15.63 2.55
CA ASP A 70 -1.81 -15.75 2.94
C ASP A 70 -2.27 -14.83 4.09
N ILE A 71 -1.43 -13.88 4.53
CA ILE A 71 -1.76 -12.87 5.54
C ILE A 71 -2.15 -11.58 4.83
N LEU A 72 -3.26 -10.96 5.23
CA LEU A 72 -3.67 -9.65 4.74
C LEU A 72 -2.75 -8.57 5.32
N ILE A 73 -1.96 -7.92 4.47
CA ILE A 73 -0.99 -6.91 4.88
C ILE A 73 -1.39 -5.49 4.45
N GLY A 74 -2.41 -5.33 3.62
CA GLY A 74 -2.93 -4.02 3.25
C GLY A 74 -4.34 -4.07 2.68
N GLN A 75 -5.13 -3.04 2.96
CA GLN A 75 -6.49 -2.84 2.46
C GLN A 75 -6.69 -1.39 2.07
N VAL A 76 -7.22 -1.15 0.87
CA VAL A 76 -7.67 0.16 0.40
C VAL A 76 -9.16 0.09 0.11
N GLY A 77 -9.96 0.92 0.77
CA GLY A 77 -11.41 0.96 0.59
C GLY A 77 -12.15 -0.31 1.05
N GLY A 78 -13.43 -0.37 0.74
CA GLY A 78 -14.34 -1.44 1.17
C GLY A 78 -14.64 -1.43 2.67
N GLU A 79 -15.39 -2.43 3.12
CA GLU A 79 -15.66 -2.63 4.55
C GLU A 79 -14.39 -3.04 5.26
N ILE A 80 -14.06 -2.35 6.35
CA ILE A 80 -12.85 -2.60 7.12
C ILE A 80 -12.83 -4.03 7.65
N ILE A 81 -11.72 -4.74 7.42
CA ILE A 81 -11.49 -6.06 7.99
C ILE A 81 -10.84 -5.88 9.37
N ASP A 82 -11.40 -6.52 10.39
CA ASP A 82 -10.90 -6.48 11.78
C ASP A 82 -9.65 -7.35 11.96
N ASP A 83 -8.61 -7.01 11.19
CA ASP A 83 -7.28 -7.58 11.24
C ASP A 83 -6.25 -6.44 11.32
N LEU A 84 -5.52 -6.38 12.43
CA LEU A 84 -4.50 -5.37 12.70
C LEU A 84 -3.17 -5.65 11.99
N THR A 85 -3.02 -6.82 11.34
CA THR A 85 -1.85 -7.10 10.51
C THR A 85 -1.89 -6.30 9.21
N SER A 86 -3.06 -5.82 8.78
CA SER A 86 -3.27 -5.06 7.54
C SER A 86 -3.30 -3.55 7.78
N VAL A 87 -2.59 -2.79 6.93
CA VAL A 87 -2.76 -1.34 6.89
C VAL A 87 -4.04 -0.99 6.16
N TYR A 88 -4.94 -0.27 6.82
CA TYR A 88 -6.20 0.19 6.25
C TYR A 88 -6.11 1.63 5.77
N ILE A 89 -6.51 1.83 4.51
CA ILE A 89 -6.63 3.14 3.86
C ILE A 89 -8.11 3.36 3.51
N PRO A 90 -8.84 4.18 4.28
CA PRO A 90 -10.23 4.48 3.95
C PRO A 90 -10.30 5.35 2.69
N THR A 91 -11.27 5.06 1.85
CA THR A 91 -11.61 5.87 0.68
C THR A 91 -12.98 5.50 0.15
N ASP A 92 -13.69 6.51 -0.37
CA ASP A 92 -14.93 6.31 -1.13
C ASP A 92 -14.66 6.09 -2.63
N ASN A 93 -13.44 6.34 -3.10
CA ASN A 93 -13.05 6.14 -4.49
C ASN A 93 -11.66 5.49 -4.59
N ILE A 94 -11.66 4.18 -4.79
CA ILE A 94 -10.42 3.41 -4.93
C ILE A 94 -9.58 3.79 -6.16
N PHE A 95 -10.19 4.37 -7.20
CA PHE A 95 -9.45 4.76 -8.41
C PHE A 95 -8.58 5.99 -8.16
N ASP A 96 -9.15 7.01 -7.53
CA ASP A 96 -8.41 8.22 -7.15
C ASP A 96 -7.33 7.89 -6.12
N LYS A 97 -7.69 7.06 -5.12
CA LYS A 97 -6.74 6.65 -4.08
C LYS A 97 -5.59 5.80 -4.64
N TRP A 98 -5.87 4.96 -5.64
CA TRP A 98 -4.83 4.21 -6.33
C TRP A 98 -3.86 5.12 -7.09
N ASP A 99 -4.36 6.17 -7.77
CA ASP A 99 -3.49 7.09 -8.50
C ASP A 99 -2.57 7.91 -7.56
N GLU A 100 -2.98 8.13 -6.31
CA GLU A 100 -2.11 8.68 -5.26
C GLU A 100 -1.07 7.64 -4.77
N LEU A 101 -1.50 6.39 -4.55
CA LEU A 101 -0.60 5.30 -4.16
C LEU A 101 0.47 5.03 -5.22
N ASP A 102 0.11 5.00 -6.51
CA ASP A 102 1.06 4.80 -7.62
C ASP A 102 2.18 5.85 -7.59
N LYS A 103 1.84 7.12 -7.31
CA LYS A 103 2.84 8.20 -7.14
C LYS A 103 3.79 7.91 -5.98
N ILE A 104 3.25 7.58 -4.80
CA ILE A 104 4.06 7.27 -3.61
C ILE A 104 4.96 6.06 -3.87
N ILE A 105 4.44 5.00 -4.49
CA ILE A 105 5.22 3.80 -4.82
C ILE A 105 6.36 4.15 -5.77
N ARG A 106 6.10 4.94 -6.82
CA ARG A 106 7.14 5.40 -7.75
C ARG A 106 8.19 6.27 -7.07
N GLU A 107 7.78 7.17 -6.17
CA GLU A 107 8.72 7.96 -5.35
C GLU A 107 9.65 7.06 -4.54
N LEU A 108 9.11 6.02 -3.89
CA LEU A 108 9.89 5.05 -3.11
C LEU A 108 10.86 4.26 -4.00
N ILE A 109 10.40 3.78 -5.16
CA ILE A 109 11.24 3.08 -6.15
C ILE A 109 12.40 3.99 -6.59
N HIS A 110 12.12 5.24 -6.93
CA HIS A 110 13.15 6.22 -7.35
C HIS A 110 14.11 6.59 -6.24
N ALA A 111 13.64 6.60 -4.99
CA ALA A 111 14.51 6.75 -3.82
C ALA A 111 15.39 5.50 -3.59
N GLY A 112 15.08 4.36 -4.22
CA GLY A 112 15.83 3.11 -4.06
C GLY A 112 15.30 2.21 -2.95
N TYR A 113 14.10 2.47 -2.41
CA TYR A 113 13.43 1.53 -1.52
C TYR A 113 12.97 0.28 -2.30
N PRO A 114 13.05 -0.94 -1.73
CA PRO A 114 13.51 -1.28 -0.36
C PRO A 114 15.03 -1.49 -0.22
N GLY A 115 15.80 -1.39 -1.30
CA GLY A 115 17.24 -1.69 -1.31
C GLY A 115 18.16 -0.65 -0.65
N CYS A 116 17.65 0.56 -0.36
CA CYS A 116 18.39 1.65 0.28
C CYS A 116 17.91 1.91 1.71
N VAL A 117 18.85 1.91 2.66
CA VAL A 117 18.60 2.33 4.05
C VAL A 117 18.31 3.83 4.12
N GLY A 118 17.23 4.22 4.80
CA GLY A 118 16.80 5.61 4.93
C GLY A 118 15.95 6.14 3.75
N CYS A 119 15.77 5.34 2.70
CA CYS A 119 14.99 5.71 1.52
C CYS A 119 13.47 5.39 1.64
N GLY A 120 13.02 4.91 2.81
CA GLY A 120 11.62 4.55 3.07
C GLY A 120 10.68 5.74 3.33
N GLY A 121 11.23 6.96 3.44
CA GLY A 121 10.47 8.17 3.68
C GLY A 121 9.88 8.28 5.10
N PRO A 122 8.97 9.23 5.31
CA PRO A 122 8.35 9.49 6.61
C PRO A 122 7.68 8.25 7.20
N GLY A 123 7.89 8.04 8.51
CA GLY A 123 7.33 6.89 9.24
C GLY A 123 8.03 5.56 8.93
N SER A 124 9.18 5.56 8.24
CA SER A 124 9.87 4.31 7.89
C SER A 124 10.73 3.70 8.99
N GLU A 125 11.11 4.49 9.99
CA GLU A 125 12.02 4.07 11.06
C GLU A 125 11.29 3.42 12.25
N GLU A 126 9.98 3.68 12.37
CA GLU A 126 9.15 3.17 13.46
C GLU A 126 8.31 1.99 12.99
N ALA A 127 8.02 1.08 13.93
CA ALA A 127 7.08 -0.01 13.67
C ALA A 127 5.66 0.55 13.48
N TRP A 128 4.96 0.05 12.46
CA TRP A 128 3.60 0.47 12.18
C TRP A 128 2.63 0.00 13.28
N ASP A 129 1.86 0.94 13.84
CA ASP A 129 0.81 0.68 14.83
C ASP A 129 -0.57 0.92 14.20
N GLU A 130 -1.13 -0.14 13.61
CA GLU A 130 -2.39 -0.06 12.89
C GLU A 130 -3.55 0.37 13.79
N ASN A 131 -3.59 -0.09 15.04
CA ASN A 131 -4.67 0.26 15.94
C ASN A 131 -4.68 1.77 16.22
N LYS A 132 -3.52 2.36 16.56
CA LYS A 132 -3.41 3.82 16.75
C LYS A 132 -3.78 4.59 15.49
N ASN A 133 -3.33 4.13 14.33
CA ASN A 133 -3.60 4.80 13.07
C ASN A 133 -5.10 4.77 12.71
N ARG A 134 -5.76 3.60 12.81
CA ARG A 134 -7.21 3.46 12.61
C ARG A 134 -7.99 4.35 13.56
N GLU A 135 -7.65 4.31 14.85
CA GLU A 135 -8.30 5.17 15.86
C GLU A 135 -8.19 6.65 15.49
N TYR A 136 -7.03 7.09 15.01
CA TYR A 136 -6.85 8.49 14.60
C TYR A 136 -7.68 8.82 13.38
N ILE A 137 -7.56 8.04 12.30
CA ILE A 137 -8.25 8.32 11.04
C ILE A 137 -9.76 8.32 11.26
N MET A 138 -10.32 7.30 11.93
CA MET A 138 -11.76 7.22 12.19
C MET A 138 -12.31 8.38 13.03
N LYS A 139 -11.53 8.89 13.99
CA LYS A 139 -11.93 10.05 14.80
C LYS A 139 -11.94 11.36 13.99
N HIS A 140 -11.17 11.44 12.92
CA HIS A 140 -10.99 12.66 12.10
C HIS A 140 -11.47 12.49 10.65
N SER A 141 -12.27 11.45 10.35
CA SER A 141 -12.86 11.19 9.02
C SER A 141 -14.09 12.06 8.72
N THR A 142 -14.40 13.05 9.57
CA THR A 142 -15.65 13.83 9.55
C THR A 142 -15.44 15.34 9.47
N GLU A 143 -14.24 15.81 9.12
CA GLU A 143 -13.97 17.25 8.88
C GLU A 143 -13.88 17.58 7.39
#